data_AF-A0A7X3S4I0-F1
#
_entry.id   AF-A0A7X3S4I0-F1
#
_cell.length_a   1.000
_cell.length_b   1.000
_cell.length_c   1.000
_cell.angle_alpha   90.00
_cell.angle_beta   90.00
_cell.angle_gamma   90.00
#
_symmetry.space_group_name_H-M   'P 1'
#
loop_
_entity.id
_entity.type
_entity.pdbx_description
1 polymer ?
#
loop_
_entity_poly.entity_id
_entity_poly.type
_entity_poly.pdbx_seq_one_letter_code
_entity_poly.pdbx_strand_id
1 'polypeptide(L)'
;MTLTIHFYFPTLLRRDIDGGLKIAQDALCEAMNLNDNRIMEIHLYKTLDRDNPRLECILELARPLSPGIRKASKRSEQVLVKSLRKAQPRSRKR
;
A
#
# COMPACT_ATOMS: atom_id res chain seq x y z
N MET A 1 -3.31 7.56 0.99
CA MET A 1 -4.00 7.69 2.29
C MET A 1 -2.94 7.89 3.35
N THR A 2 -3.28 8.59 4.42
CA THR A 2 -2.38 8.83 5.55
C THR A 2 -2.99 8.20 6.79
N LEU A 3 -2.21 7.36 7.49
CA LEU A 3 -2.62 6.69 8.72
C LEU A 3 -1.79 7.24 9.88
N THR A 4 -2.46 7.87 10.84
CA THR A 4 -1.84 8.36 12.07
C THR A 4 -2.29 7.51 13.25
N ILE A 5 -1.35 7.00 14.04
CA ILE A 5 -1.63 6.20 15.23
C ILE A 5 -0.92 6.77 16.44
N HIS A 6 -1.67 6.99 17.51
CA HIS A 6 -1.15 7.33 18.83
C HIS A 6 -1.31 6.12 19.77
N PHE A 7 -0.18 5.60 20.24
CA PHE A 7 -0.13 4.53 21.22
C PHE A 7 0.06 5.11 22.62
N TYR A 8 -0.93 4.89 23.49
CA TYR A 8 -0.89 5.26 24.91
C TYR A 8 -0.59 4.00 25.71
N PHE A 9 0.65 3.85 26.17
CA PHE A 9 1.11 2.69 26.90
C PHE A 9 1.16 2.93 28.41
N PRO A 10 0.91 1.90 29.24
CA PRO A 10 1.11 2.01 30.67
C PRO A 10 2.59 1.98 31.05
N THR A 11 3.47 1.44 30.18
CA THR A 11 4.92 1.42 30.34
C THR A 11 5.63 1.60 28.99
N LEU A 12 6.79 2.24 28.97
CA LEU A 12 7.58 2.38 27.73
C LEU A 12 8.39 1.13 27.38
N LEU A 13 8.64 0.28 28.38
CA LEU A 13 9.32 -1.00 28.25
C LEU A 13 8.35 -2.01 27.64
N ARG A 14 8.79 -2.77 26.62
CA ARG A 14 8.19 -4.04 26.11
C ARG A 14 7.25 -4.04 24.90
N ARG A 15 6.83 -2.92 24.32
CA ARG A 15 6.02 -2.99 23.07
C ARG A 15 6.68 -2.28 21.91
N ASP A 16 6.91 -3.06 20.85
CA ASP A 16 7.37 -2.58 19.56
C ASP A 16 6.21 -1.89 18.85
N ILE A 17 6.48 -0.67 18.39
CA ILE A 17 5.51 0.14 17.66
C ILE A 17 5.09 -0.57 16.37
N ASP A 18 6.02 -1.26 15.70
CA ASP A 18 5.73 -1.97 14.44
C ASP A 18 4.73 -3.12 14.62
N GLY A 19 4.81 -3.85 15.73
CA GLY A 19 3.82 -4.89 16.05
C GLY A 19 2.43 -4.30 16.24
N GLY A 20 2.34 -3.17 16.96
CA GLY A 20 1.09 -2.43 17.13
C GLY A 20 0.57 -1.82 15.83
N LEU A 21 1.45 -1.30 14.99
CA LEU A 21 1.13 -0.74 13.67
C LEU A 21 0.45 -1.79 12.81
N LYS A 22 1.06 -2.98 12.66
CA LYS A 22 0.50 -4.02 11.81
C LYS A 22 -0.90 -4.44 12.26
N ILE A 23 -1.07 -4.66 13.56
CA ILE A 23 -2.37 -5.04 14.13
C ILE A 23 -3.43 -3.96 13.87
N ALA A 24 -3.09 -2.69 14.10
CA ALA A 24 -4.02 -1.59 13.89
C ALA A 24 -4.37 -1.40 12.41
N GLN A 25 -3.38 -1.51 11.52
CA GLN A 25 -3.57 -1.41 10.08
C GLN A 25 -4.44 -2.54 9.55
N ASP A 26 -4.14 -3.80 9.90
CA ASP A 26 -4.92 -4.98 9.50
C ASP A 26 -6.39 -4.82 9.93
N ALA A 27 -6.63 -4.48 11.20
CA ALA A 27 -7.97 -4.30 11.74
C ALA A 27 -8.75 -3.16 11.07
N LEU A 28 -8.11 -2.01 10.84
CA LEU A 28 -8.75 -0.86 10.18
C LEU A 28 -9.06 -1.15 8.71
N CYS A 29 -8.09 -1.71 7.99
CA CYS A 29 -8.24 -2.02 6.57
C CYS A 29 -9.29 -3.11 6.36
N GLU A 30 -9.32 -4.14 7.20
CA GLU A 30 -10.35 -5.18 7.17
C GLU A 30 -11.74 -4.60 7.45
N ALA A 31 -11.90 -3.84 8.54
CA ALA A 31 -13.19 -3.27 8.94
C ALA A 31 -13.78 -2.30 7.89
N MET A 32 -12.92 -1.56 7.18
CA MET A 32 -13.34 -0.61 6.14
C MET A 32 -13.27 -1.20 4.72
N ASN A 33 -12.91 -2.47 4.58
CA ASN A 33 -12.68 -3.15 3.30
C ASN A 33 -11.73 -2.35 2.37
N LEU A 34 -10.66 -1.81 2.95
CA LEU A 34 -9.62 -1.03 2.27
C LEU A 34 -8.39 -1.87 1.99
N ASN A 35 -7.72 -1.58 0.87
CA ASN A 35 -6.41 -2.15 0.57
C ASN A 35 -5.32 -1.33 1.28
N ASP A 36 -4.61 -1.96 2.22
CA ASP A 36 -3.49 -1.43 2.99
C ASP A 36 -2.36 -0.86 2.13
N ASN A 37 -2.13 -1.42 0.93
CA ASN A 37 -1.15 -0.89 -0.05
C ASN A 37 -1.48 0.53 -0.56
N ARG A 38 -2.66 1.08 -0.23
CA ARG A 38 -3.04 2.47 -0.54
C ARG A 38 -2.67 3.46 0.56
N ILE A 39 -2.21 2.98 1.71
CA ILE A 39 -1.62 3.80 2.76
C ILE A 39 -0.21 4.17 2.30
N MET A 40 0.01 5.46 2.11
CA MET A 40 1.24 6.01 1.54
C MET A 40 2.09 6.73 2.59
N GLU A 41 1.46 7.15 3.67
CA GLU A 41 2.09 7.86 4.77
C GLU A 41 1.59 7.27 6.08
N ILE A 42 2.52 7.05 7.02
CA ILE A 42 2.22 6.49 8.33
C ILE A 42 2.94 7.35 9.37
N HIS A 43 2.18 7.90 10.32
CA HIS A 43 2.70 8.70 11.41
C HIS A 43 2.44 7.97 12.73
N LEU A 44 3.49 7.70 13.50
CA LEU A 44 3.41 6.91 14.73
C LEU A 44 3.90 7.72 15.91
N TYR A 45 3.06 7.78 16.95
CA TYR A 45 3.36 8.47 18.18
C TYR A 45 3.27 7.50 19.35
N LYS A 46 4.21 7.61 20.28
CA LYS A 46 4.26 6.81 21.50
C LYS A 46 4.16 7.75 22.71
N THR A 47 3.20 7.48 23.58
CA THR A 47 2.92 8.26 24.78
C THR A 47 2.77 7.33 25.98
N LEU A 48 3.25 7.75 27.15
CA LEU A 48 3.03 7.04 28.41
C LEU A 48 1.74 7.56 29.05
N ASP A 49 0.77 6.67 29.26
CA ASP A 49 -0.46 6.92 29.97
C ASP A 49 -0.80 5.67 30.79
N ARG A 50 -0.56 5.74 32.10
CA ARG A 50 -0.71 4.62 33.03
C ARG A 50 -2.16 4.35 33.37
N ASP A 51 -2.97 5.39 33.37
CA ASP A 51 -4.33 5.34 33.89
C ASP A 51 -5.33 5.01 32.79
N ASN A 52 -5.02 5.33 31.53
CA ASN A 52 -5.90 5.09 30.39
C ASN A 52 -5.14 4.57 29.14
N PRO A 53 -4.64 3.32 29.17
CA PRO A 53 -3.93 2.74 28.02
C PRO A 53 -4.89 2.47 26.87
N ARG A 54 -4.56 3.01 25.69
CA ARG A 54 -5.43 2.97 24.51
C ARG A 54 -4.64 3.18 23.22
N LEU A 55 -5.35 3.08 22.11
CA LEU A 55 -4.85 3.34 20.78
C LEU A 55 -5.84 4.25 20.07
N GLU A 56 -5.36 5.38 19.57
CA GLU A 56 -6.17 6.31 18.80
C GLU A 56 -5.66 6.32 17.36
N CYS A 57 -6.60 6.20 16.40
CA CYS A 57 -6.30 6.14 14.98
C CYS A 57 -7.04 7.25 14.22
N ILE A 58 -6.34 7.86 13.28
CA ILE A 58 -6.90 8.78 12.30
C ILE A 58 -6.51 8.26 10.92
N LEU A 59 -7.51 7.98 10.08
CA LEU A 59 -7.30 7.62 8.67
C LEU A 59 -7.83 8.73 7.77
N GLU A 60 -6.96 9.30 6.95
CA GLU A 60 -7.28 10.40 6.05
C GLU A 60 -7.11 10.00 4.58
N LEU A 61 -8.10 10.36 3.77
CA LEU A 61 -8.02 10.27 2.32
C LEU A 61 -7.20 11.46 1.80
N ALA A 62 -5.98 11.19 1.36
CA ALA A 62 -5.21 12.19 0.62
C ALA A 62 -5.98 12.60 -0.64
N ARG A 63 -6.19 13.91 -0.81
CA ARG A 63 -6.78 14.45 -2.03
C ARG A 63 -5.89 14.02 -3.21
N PRO A 64 -6.44 13.48 -4.31
CA PRO A 64 -5.61 13.17 -5.46
C PRO A 64 -4.92 14.46 -5.90
N LEU A 65 -3.58 14.45 -5.93
CA LEU A 65 -2.83 15.44 -6.70
C LEU A 65 -3.45 15.43 -8.10
N SER A 66 -3.92 16.61 -8.54
CA SER A 66 -4.54 16.83 -9.85
C SER A 66 -3.87 15.96 -10.92
N PRO A 67 -4.63 15.30 -11.81
CA PRO A 67 -4.10 14.28 -12.70
C PRO A 67 -3.03 14.87 -13.62
N GLY A 68 -1.77 14.79 -13.20
CA GLY A 68 -0.62 14.94 -14.06
C GLY A 68 -0.66 13.77 -15.04
N ILE A 69 -0.99 14.10 -16.29
CA ILE A 69 -0.98 13.28 -17.50
C ILE A 69 -0.23 11.95 -17.30
N ARG A 70 -0.97 10.84 -17.13
CA ARG A 70 -0.39 9.50 -17.26
C ARG A 70 0.03 9.32 -18.72
N LYS A 71 1.33 9.41 -19.04
CA LYS A 71 1.84 8.92 -20.33
C LYS A 71 1.56 7.42 -20.42
N ALA A 72 0.84 7.04 -21.47
CA ALA A 72 0.44 5.66 -21.73
C ALA A 72 1.64 4.70 -21.72
N SER A 73 1.49 3.61 -20.97
CA SER A 73 2.46 2.52 -20.86
C SER A 73 2.63 1.80 -22.20
N LYS A 74 3.79 1.94 -22.85
CA LYS A 74 4.21 1.15 -24.02
C LYS A 74 4.60 -0.29 -23.63
N ARG A 75 3.67 -1.08 -23.08
CA ARG A 75 3.93 -2.50 -22.77
C ARG A 75 3.10 -3.49 -23.59
N SER A 76 2.11 -3.03 -24.33
CA SER A 76 1.22 -3.87 -25.15
C SER A 76 1.69 -4.10 -26.60
N GLU A 77 2.67 -3.34 -27.11
CA GLU A 77 3.16 -3.48 -28.50
C GLU A 77 4.09 -4.69 -28.70
N GLN A 78 4.74 -5.21 -27.64
CA GLN A 78 5.70 -6.31 -27.79
C GLN A 78 5.08 -7.71 -27.94
N VAL A 79 3.82 -7.89 -27.55
CA VAL A 79 3.18 -9.22 -27.62
C VAL A 79 2.66 -9.51 -29.02
N LEU A 80 2.16 -8.49 -29.74
CA LEU A 80 1.61 -8.68 -31.09
C LEU A 80 2.70 -8.91 -32.14
N VAL A 81 3.83 -8.19 -32.07
CA VAL A 81 4.94 -8.33 -33.04
C VAL A 81 5.64 -9.70 -32.93
N LYS A 82 5.63 -10.32 -31.74
CA LYS A 82 6.22 -11.66 -31.55
C LYS A 82 5.37 -12.78 -32.15
N SER A 83 4.05 -12.61 -32.28
CA SER A 83 3.19 -13.62 -32.93
C SER A 83 3.30 -13.60 -34.46
N LEU A 84 3.56 -12.44 -35.08
CA LEU A 84 3.63 -12.34 -36.54
C LEU A 84 4.93 -12.89 -37.15
N ARG A 85 6.02 -13.03 -36.38
CA ARG A 85 7.29 -13.58 -36.87
C ARG A 85 7.38 -15.11 -36.85
N LYS A 86 6.39 -15.82 -36.29
CA LYS A 86 6.38 -17.30 -36.22
C LYS A 86 5.65 -17.99 -37.39
N ALA A 87 5.07 -17.25 -38.33
CA ALA A 87 4.24 -17.80 -39.41
C ALA A 87 4.84 -17.65 -40.82
N GLN A 88 6.14 -17.94 -41.01
CA GLN A 88 6.70 -18.14 -42.36
C GLN A 88 7.05 -19.62 -42.59
N PRO A 89 6.41 -20.32 -43.54
CA PRO A 89 6.78 -21.69 -43.89
C PRO A 89 8.08 -21.72 -44.70
N ARG A 90 8.96 -22.67 -44.35
CA ARG A 90 10.19 -22.98 -45.10
C ARG A 90 9.81 -23.60 -46.45
N SER A 91 10.10 -22.92 -47.56
CA SER A 91 10.07 -23.52 -48.89
C SER A 91 11.32 -24.40 -49.08
N ARG A 92 11.07 -25.69 -49.37
CA ARG A 92 12.05 -26.71 -49.75
C ARG A 92 12.72 -26.31 -51.07
N LYS A 93 14.05 -26.44 -51.15
CA LYS A 93 14.84 -26.32 -52.38
C LYS A 93 14.92 -27.68 -53.09
N ARG A 94 14.77 -27.60 -54.42
CA ARG A 94 15.08 -28.56 -55.50
C ARG A 94 14.08 -29.67 -55.73
#